data_AF-A0A6N8FIP5-F1
#
_entry.id   AF-A0A6N8FIP5-F1
#
_cell.length_a   1.000
_cell.length_b   1.000
_cell.length_c   1.000
_cell.angle_alpha   90.00
_cell.angle_beta   90.00
_cell.angle_gamma   90.00
#
_symmetry.space_group_name_H-M   'P 1'
#
loop_
_entity.id
_entity.type
_entity.pdbx_description
1 polymer ?
#
loop_
_entity_poly.entity_id
_entity_poly.type
_entity_poly.pdbx_seq_one_letter_code
_entity_poly.pdbx_strand_id
1 'polypeptide(L)'
;MDHQTIASLIQIEDNVEDIFDYYLSEAIRSTLTDRSYEIVSTRLGITDGQPLTLEEIGDRFGVTRERIRQIESKSFQELSKLFKKESTIALKNLRSLLSIWITPNQEANPINIASLLLRMNKPHYLNLFVSLFYSSSEYKQKTKEVRSVFRQALIEQNNLNKSNETQKQIFDRLFNDVAWPETISKIDPDEFKLIEPKRLVNRDNNAITGQFFSNKNERTIEYESNIEYKFCMYLESLKDVKGYVQQPVKISYKINEFHRFYYPDFLVLFEDGRCVLVEIKARSQMMLYHNIIKYIALQRYCINKGFGYLIGENYSSINRLIYYNIDNAKLEAIKSKVYRNRINWSQFRTIREELSLTVTETNALILHSDLKLLTVPYSISKSNVSFQKFIKLHKDMTNNFHDIEGKGPVTSPNKSMKINKESVAKKNQLRGRPLNDYTRWTKKEEEILINNFKNGMTIDQLSSFHRRGEKGIRKRLIKHNLLTSNKDNVYSTVNGKIYNSIELINKLKEVNKYKSEIAYNSSQKKIIDRKNKLGLPINSHIKWTIEEEELLIKRFNENLSIKEIAELHARNPGGIRARLKKLGLIKD
;
A
#
# COMPACT_ATOMS: atom_id res chain seq x y z
N MET A 1 -5.43 17.92 12.07
CA MET A 1 -3.99 18.11 12.33
C MET A 1 -3.49 19.27 11.49
N ASP A 2 -2.33 19.85 11.78
CA ASP A 2 -1.73 20.87 10.91
C ASP A 2 -0.91 20.26 9.76
N HIS A 3 -0.55 21.10 8.79
CA HIS A 3 0.16 20.69 7.56
C HIS A 3 1.58 20.17 7.84
N GLN A 4 2.25 20.67 8.88
CA GLN A 4 3.59 20.22 9.26
C GLN A 4 3.55 18.80 9.87
N THR A 5 2.51 18.50 10.65
CA THR A 5 2.27 17.18 11.25
C THR A 5 1.92 16.13 10.18
N ILE A 6 1.22 16.50 9.11
CA ILE A 6 0.89 15.56 8.02
C ILE A 6 2.07 15.37 7.07
N ALA A 7 2.87 16.42 6.83
CA ALA A 7 4.09 16.30 6.03
C ALA A 7 5.16 15.43 6.73
N SER A 8 5.31 15.52 8.06
CA SER A 8 6.18 14.62 8.81
C SER A 8 5.68 13.19 8.79
N LEU A 9 4.36 12.97 8.79
CA LEU A 9 3.76 11.63 8.64
C LEU A 9 4.04 10.98 7.29
N ILE A 10 3.94 11.75 6.20
CA ILE A 10 4.23 11.26 4.85
C ILE A 10 5.71 10.90 4.67
N GLN A 11 6.61 11.54 5.41
CA GLN A 11 8.05 11.22 5.40
C GLN A 11 8.41 9.99 6.26
N ILE A 12 7.54 9.60 7.20
CA ILE A 12 7.73 8.45 8.11
C ILE A 12 7.02 7.19 7.57
N GLU A 13 5.99 7.35 6.72
CA GLU A 13 5.13 6.28 6.26
C GLU A 13 5.33 5.93 4.78
N ASP A 14 5.84 4.72 4.51
CA ASP A 14 5.87 4.12 3.16
C ASP A 14 4.45 3.78 2.63
N ASN A 15 3.36 4.11 3.35
CA ASN A 15 2.00 3.71 2.96
C ASN A 15 0.96 4.82 3.12
N VAL A 16 1.21 5.96 2.48
CA VAL A 16 0.30 7.10 2.47
C VAL A 16 -1.08 6.77 1.86
N GLU A 17 -1.18 5.69 1.09
CA GLU A 17 -2.44 5.13 0.56
C GLU A 17 -3.38 4.67 1.68
N ASP A 18 -2.88 3.93 2.67
CA ASP A 18 -3.69 3.45 3.81
C ASP A 18 -4.25 4.61 4.64
N ILE A 19 -3.43 5.65 4.81
CA ILE A 19 -3.83 6.87 5.52
C ILE A 19 -4.97 7.56 4.78
N PHE A 20 -4.86 7.67 3.46
CA PHE A 20 -5.90 8.27 2.63
C PHE A 20 -7.18 7.46 2.65
N ASP A 21 -7.09 6.14 2.44
CA ASP A 21 -8.25 5.23 2.46
C ASP A 21 -8.95 5.26 3.82
N TYR A 22 -8.21 5.38 4.93
CA TYR A 22 -8.76 5.58 6.26
C TYR A 22 -9.58 6.88 6.37
N TYR A 23 -8.99 8.03 6.04
CA TYR A 23 -9.71 9.31 6.14
C TYR A 23 -10.86 9.40 5.15
N LEU A 24 -10.74 8.79 3.98
CA LEU A 24 -11.82 8.68 3.02
C LEU A 24 -12.95 7.81 3.57
N SER A 25 -12.65 6.66 4.18
CA SER A 25 -13.64 5.81 4.86
C SER A 25 -14.39 6.58 5.94
N GLU A 26 -13.68 7.28 6.83
CA GLU A 26 -14.31 8.06 7.90
C GLU A 26 -15.10 9.25 7.35
N ALA A 27 -14.65 9.87 6.26
CA ALA A 27 -15.39 10.91 5.58
C ALA A 27 -16.69 10.36 4.98
N ILE A 28 -16.66 9.24 4.26
CA ILE A 28 -17.85 8.60 3.69
C ILE A 28 -18.82 8.20 4.82
N ARG A 29 -18.32 7.57 5.89
CA ARG A 29 -19.13 7.12 7.03
C ARG A 29 -19.81 8.27 7.79
N SER A 30 -19.13 9.41 7.89
CA SER A 30 -19.67 10.60 8.58
C SER A 30 -20.58 11.47 7.70
N THR A 31 -20.70 11.16 6.41
CA THR A 31 -21.44 11.99 5.44
C THR A 31 -22.60 11.27 4.78
N LEU A 32 -22.45 9.99 4.43
CA LEU A 32 -23.45 9.22 3.69
C LEU A 32 -24.32 8.37 4.61
N THR A 33 -25.50 7.98 4.12
CA THR A 33 -26.33 6.95 4.76
C THR A 33 -25.65 5.58 4.73
N ASP A 34 -26.02 4.67 5.64
CA ASP A 34 -25.39 3.33 5.75
C ASP A 34 -25.39 2.57 4.42
N ARG A 35 -26.52 2.61 3.68
CA ARG A 35 -26.64 1.96 2.37
C ARG A 35 -25.71 2.59 1.32
N SER A 36 -25.65 3.93 1.28
CA SER A 36 -24.76 4.64 0.36
C SER A 36 -23.29 4.44 0.72
N TYR A 37 -22.97 4.40 2.01
CA TYR A 37 -21.63 4.09 2.52
C TYR A 37 -21.20 2.70 2.09
N GLU A 38 -22.05 1.68 2.22
CA GLU A 38 -21.72 0.30 1.84
C GLU A 38 -21.48 0.20 0.33
N ILE A 39 -22.36 0.80 -0.48
CA ILE A 39 -22.22 0.84 -1.94
C ILE A 39 -20.94 1.56 -2.36
N VAL A 40 -20.69 2.77 -1.84
CA VAL A 40 -19.52 3.58 -2.23
C VAL A 40 -18.21 2.98 -1.72
N SER A 41 -18.17 2.44 -0.50
CA SER A 41 -16.96 1.82 0.05
C SER A 41 -16.62 0.52 -0.68
N THR A 42 -17.63 -0.26 -1.06
CA THR A 42 -17.46 -1.46 -1.91
C THR A 42 -16.98 -1.07 -3.32
N ARG A 43 -17.56 -0.01 -3.89
CA ARG A 43 -17.18 0.51 -5.20
C ARG A 43 -15.73 1.01 -5.25
N LEU A 44 -15.30 1.68 -4.18
CA LEU A 44 -13.96 2.20 -4.06
C LEU A 44 -12.97 1.14 -3.52
N GLY A 45 -13.42 -0.09 -3.24
CA GLY A 45 -12.55 -1.15 -2.72
C GLY A 45 -11.91 -0.80 -1.39
N ILE A 46 -12.49 0.13 -0.63
CA ILE A 46 -11.95 0.57 0.65
C ILE A 46 -12.13 -0.57 1.65
N THR A 47 -13.23 -1.33 1.58
CA THR A 47 -13.60 -2.34 2.58
C THR A 47 -12.76 -3.61 2.54
N ASP A 48 -12.54 -4.13 1.35
CA ASP A 48 -11.88 -5.41 1.11
C ASP A 48 -10.76 -5.28 0.08
N GLY A 49 -10.21 -4.08 -0.13
CA GLY A 49 -9.12 -3.84 -1.06
C GLY A 49 -9.46 -4.11 -2.52
N GLN A 50 -10.72 -4.47 -2.84
CA GLN A 50 -11.15 -4.93 -4.16
C GLN A 50 -12.34 -4.08 -4.60
N PRO A 51 -12.13 -3.08 -5.47
CA PRO A 51 -13.24 -2.28 -5.98
C PRO A 51 -14.19 -3.16 -6.79
N LEU A 52 -15.48 -3.17 -6.42
CA LEU A 52 -16.49 -3.81 -7.25
C LEU A 52 -17.03 -2.85 -8.29
N THR A 53 -17.54 -3.41 -9.37
CA THR A 53 -18.22 -2.68 -10.42
C THR A 53 -19.67 -2.41 -10.08
N LEU A 54 -20.26 -1.47 -10.81
CA LEU A 54 -21.66 -1.10 -10.65
C LEU A 54 -22.60 -2.30 -10.85
N GLU A 55 -22.20 -3.26 -11.69
CA GLU A 55 -22.96 -4.48 -11.99
C GLU A 55 -22.86 -5.49 -10.85
N GLU A 56 -21.65 -5.82 -10.37
CA GLU A 56 -21.47 -6.73 -9.22
C GLU A 56 -22.13 -6.21 -7.94
N ILE A 57 -22.11 -4.89 -7.74
CA ILE A 57 -22.84 -4.25 -6.65
C ILE A 57 -24.34 -4.35 -6.92
N GLY A 58 -24.79 -4.15 -8.16
CA GLY A 58 -26.19 -4.31 -8.54
C GLY A 58 -26.72 -5.69 -8.17
N ASP A 59 -25.99 -6.74 -8.57
CA ASP A 59 -26.31 -8.14 -8.26
C ASP A 59 -26.33 -8.39 -6.75
N ARG A 60 -25.35 -7.86 -6.01
CA ARG A 60 -25.27 -8.01 -4.55
C ARG A 60 -26.46 -7.37 -3.83
N PHE A 61 -26.92 -6.21 -4.31
CA PHE A 61 -27.99 -5.44 -3.67
C PHE A 61 -29.38 -5.69 -4.29
N GLY A 62 -29.49 -6.60 -5.27
CA GLY A 62 -30.73 -6.90 -5.97
C GLY A 62 -31.30 -5.69 -6.74
N VAL A 63 -30.43 -4.86 -7.32
CA VAL A 63 -30.81 -3.64 -8.06
C VAL A 63 -30.03 -3.51 -9.36
N THR A 64 -30.53 -2.71 -10.29
CA THR A 64 -29.86 -2.54 -11.59
C THR A 64 -28.52 -1.80 -11.47
N ARG A 65 -27.60 -2.08 -12.41
CA ARG A 65 -26.35 -1.32 -12.59
C ARG A 65 -26.56 0.19 -12.62
N GLU A 66 -27.59 0.65 -13.34
CA GLU A 66 -27.92 2.07 -13.45
C GLU A 66 -28.38 2.65 -12.10
N ARG A 67 -29.10 1.87 -11.29
CA ARG A 67 -29.47 2.29 -9.93
C ARG A 67 -28.24 2.49 -9.05
N ILE A 68 -27.25 1.59 -9.12
CA ILE A 68 -25.98 1.76 -8.39
C ILE A 68 -25.24 3.01 -8.88
N ARG A 69 -25.16 3.24 -10.20
CA ARG A 69 -24.55 4.44 -10.78
C ARG A 69 -25.17 5.73 -10.25
N GLN A 70 -26.49 5.77 -10.11
CA GLN A 70 -27.21 6.93 -9.56
C GLN A 70 -26.86 7.15 -8.09
N ILE A 71 -26.77 6.08 -7.29
CA ILE A 71 -26.39 6.16 -5.88
C ILE A 71 -24.96 6.68 -5.75
N GLU A 72 -24.01 6.11 -6.50
CA GLU A 72 -22.61 6.54 -6.54
C GLU A 72 -22.50 8.04 -6.87
N SER A 73 -23.16 8.49 -7.94
CA SER A 73 -23.11 9.89 -8.38
C SER A 73 -23.68 10.84 -7.33
N LYS A 74 -24.79 10.48 -6.67
CA LYS A 74 -25.39 11.31 -5.61
C LYS A 74 -24.48 11.40 -4.39
N SER A 75 -23.90 10.26 -4.00
CA SER A 75 -22.98 10.19 -2.87
C SER A 75 -21.70 10.99 -3.10
N PHE A 76 -21.11 10.96 -4.30
CA PHE A 76 -19.93 11.79 -4.60
C PHE A 76 -20.25 13.29 -4.63
N GLN A 77 -21.45 13.68 -5.07
CA GLN A 77 -21.89 15.08 -5.01
C GLN A 77 -22.03 15.56 -3.56
N GLU A 78 -22.65 14.74 -2.70
CA GLU A 78 -22.80 15.04 -1.27
C GLU A 78 -21.42 15.16 -0.58
N LEU A 79 -20.54 14.19 -0.81
CA LEU A 79 -19.18 14.17 -0.28
C LEU A 79 -18.39 15.41 -0.75
N SER A 80 -18.46 15.77 -2.04
CA SER A 80 -17.80 16.95 -2.60
C SER A 80 -18.27 18.25 -1.95
N LYS A 81 -19.58 18.41 -1.76
CA LYS A 81 -20.16 19.60 -1.12
C LYS A 81 -19.62 19.79 0.30
N LEU A 82 -19.53 18.70 1.08
CA LEU A 82 -19.05 18.73 2.45
C LEU A 82 -17.52 18.84 2.53
N PHE A 83 -16.80 18.24 1.57
CA PHE A 83 -15.34 18.34 1.44
C PHE A 83 -14.88 19.78 1.23
N LYS A 84 -15.54 20.51 0.33
CA LYS A 84 -15.25 21.94 0.06
C LYS A 84 -15.46 22.81 1.30
N LYS A 85 -16.39 22.43 2.17
CA LYS A 85 -16.74 23.12 3.42
C LYS A 85 -15.95 22.62 4.65
N GLU A 86 -15.12 21.59 4.52
CA GLU A 86 -14.42 20.94 5.64
C GLU A 86 -15.37 20.55 6.79
N SER A 87 -16.57 20.06 6.47
CA SER A 87 -17.67 19.91 7.45
C SER A 87 -17.43 18.87 8.54
N THR A 88 -16.45 17.98 8.40
CA THR A 88 -16.06 17.00 9.41
C THR A 88 -14.54 16.97 9.59
N ILE A 89 -14.08 16.50 10.75
CA ILE A 89 -12.65 16.32 11.02
C ILE A 89 -12.00 15.40 9.97
N ALA A 90 -12.71 14.34 9.56
CA ALA A 90 -12.24 13.42 8.53
C ALA A 90 -12.06 14.12 7.17
N LEU A 91 -13.03 14.93 6.74
CA LEU A 91 -12.94 15.71 5.50
C LEU A 91 -11.83 16.75 5.54
N LYS A 92 -11.62 17.41 6.69
CA LYS A 92 -10.51 18.35 6.88
C LYS A 92 -9.16 17.65 6.74
N ASN A 93 -8.98 16.49 7.37
CA ASN A 93 -7.76 15.70 7.25
C ASN A 93 -7.55 15.18 5.82
N LEU A 94 -8.62 14.71 5.15
CA LEU A 94 -8.57 14.29 3.75
C LEU A 94 -8.09 15.43 2.84
N ARG A 95 -8.62 16.64 3.06
CA ARG A 95 -8.21 17.83 2.31
C ARG A 95 -6.76 18.22 2.59
N SER A 96 -6.31 18.12 3.83
CA SER A 96 -4.91 18.38 4.19
C SER A 96 -3.94 17.33 3.64
N LEU A 97 -4.38 16.08 3.43
CA LEU A 97 -3.57 15.08 2.74
C LEU A 97 -3.49 15.36 1.25
N LEU A 98 -4.64 15.62 0.63
CA LEU A 98 -4.72 16.01 -0.77
C LEU A 98 -3.91 17.27 -1.05
N SER A 99 -3.86 18.24 -0.13
CA SER A 99 -3.06 19.45 -0.29
C SER A 99 -1.56 19.22 -0.41
N ILE A 100 -1.06 18.12 0.14
CA ILE A 100 0.36 17.76 0.06
C ILE A 100 0.68 17.14 -1.30
N TRP A 101 -0.29 16.45 -1.91
CA TRP A 101 -0.12 15.81 -3.21
C TRP A 101 -0.53 16.69 -4.39
N ILE A 102 -1.50 17.56 -4.17
CA ILE A 102 -2.08 18.52 -5.10
C ILE A 102 -2.16 19.84 -4.34
N THR A 103 -1.24 20.77 -4.62
CA THR A 103 -1.18 22.04 -3.89
C THR A 103 -2.53 22.76 -3.97
N PRO A 104 -3.17 23.14 -2.86
CA PRO A 104 -4.32 24.03 -2.90
C PRO A 104 -3.77 25.35 -3.42
N ASN A 105 -4.23 25.76 -4.60
CA ASN A 105 -3.81 26.95 -5.35
C ASN A 105 -2.74 26.75 -6.44
N GLN A 106 -2.32 25.51 -6.74
CA GLN A 106 -1.87 25.17 -8.10
C GLN A 106 -2.80 24.10 -8.63
N GLU A 107 -3.52 24.49 -9.68
CA GLU A 107 -4.79 23.93 -10.15
C GLU A 107 -4.86 22.40 -10.03
N ALA A 108 -5.97 21.89 -9.49
CA ALA A 108 -6.34 20.48 -9.55
C ALA A 108 -6.65 20.05 -10.99
N ASN A 109 -5.77 20.39 -11.92
CA ASN A 109 -5.86 20.17 -13.34
C ASN A 109 -5.83 18.66 -13.64
N PRO A 110 -6.21 18.26 -14.87
CA PRO A 110 -6.29 16.85 -15.22
C PRO A 110 -4.99 16.07 -15.02
N ILE A 111 -3.84 16.74 -15.19
CA ILE A 111 -2.50 16.14 -15.05
C ILE A 111 -2.20 15.82 -13.59
N ASN A 112 -2.49 16.73 -12.66
CA ASN A 112 -2.24 16.52 -11.23
C ASN A 112 -3.13 15.41 -10.67
N ILE A 113 -4.40 15.36 -11.06
CA ILE A 113 -5.31 14.28 -10.65
C ILE A 113 -4.87 12.94 -11.27
N ALA A 114 -4.51 12.92 -12.55
CA ALA A 114 -3.98 11.72 -13.19
C ALA A 114 -2.70 11.23 -12.51
N SER A 115 -1.78 12.14 -12.17
CA SER A 115 -0.55 11.82 -11.44
C SER A 115 -0.83 11.26 -10.05
N LEU A 116 -1.83 11.79 -9.35
CA LEU A 116 -2.27 11.27 -8.06
C LEU A 116 -2.85 9.84 -8.21
N LEU A 117 -3.74 9.62 -9.18
CA LEU A 117 -4.29 8.30 -9.47
C LEU A 117 -3.20 7.27 -9.79
N LEU A 118 -2.16 7.67 -10.54
CA LEU A 118 -1.02 6.82 -10.88
C LEU A 118 -0.18 6.50 -9.65
N ARG A 119 0.13 7.52 -8.84
CA ARG A 119 0.93 7.37 -7.62
C ARG A 119 0.27 6.42 -6.63
N MET A 120 -1.06 6.50 -6.50
CA MET A 120 -1.83 5.64 -5.60
C MET A 120 -2.15 4.27 -6.21
N ASN A 121 -1.97 4.09 -7.52
CA ASN A 121 -2.46 2.92 -8.25
C ASN A 121 -3.97 2.64 -8.03
N LYS A 122 -4.79 3.69 -7.94
CA LYS A 122 -6.24 3.63 -7.66
C LYS A 122 -7.07 4.26 -8.80
N PRO A 123 -7.11 3.67 -10.01
CA PRO A 123 -7.84 4.25 -11.14
C PRO A 123 -9.35 4.42 -10.88
N HIS A 124 -9.93 3.53 -10.07
CA HIS A 124 -11.34 3.58 -9.65
C HIS A 124 -11.68 4.84 -8.82
N TYR A 125 -10.69 5.60 -8.34
CA TYR A 125 -10.92 6.88 -7.62
C TYR A 125 -11.16 8.06 -8.57
N LEU A 126 -11.06 7.87 -9.88
CA LEU A 126 -11.17 8.94 -10.87
C LEU A 126 -12.46 9.76 -10.70
N ASN A 127 -13.62 9.11 -10.62
CA ASN A 127 -14.89 9.81 -10.46
C ASN A 127 -14.98 10.56 -9.14
N LEU A 128 -14.42 9.98 -8.06
CA LEU A 128 -14.37 10.63 -6.76
C LEU A 128 -13.52 11.91 -6.84
N PHE A 129 -12.27 11.82 -7.32
CA PHE A 129 -11.39 13.00 -7.38
C PHE A 129 -11.94 14.08 -8.30
N VAL A 130 -12.49 13.72 -9.47
CA VAL A 130 -13.14 14.72 -10.32
C VAL A 130 -14.30 15.38 -9.59
N SER A 131 -15.10 14.62 -8.84
CA SER A 131 -16.19 15.19 -8.04
C SER A 131 -15.70 16.12 -6.94
N LEU A 132 -14.60 15.79 -6.26
CA LEU A 132 -14.05 16.61 -5.15
C LEU A 132 -13.49 17.94 -5.65
N PHE A 133 -12.81 17.94 -6.80
CA PHE A 133 -12.06 19.11 -7.28
C PHE A 133 -12.81 19.97 -8.29
N TYR A 134 -13.75 19.42 -9.06
CA TYR A 134 -14.49 20.17 -10.08
C TYR A 134 -15.94 20.46 -9.69
N SER A 135 -16.58 21.34 -10.45
CA SER A 135 -18.02 21.60 -10.35
C SER A 135 -18.83 20.49 -11.04
N SER A 136 -20.12 20.38 -10.70
CA SER A 136 -21.02 19.43 -11.35
C SER A 136 -21.18 19.68 -12.85
N SER A 137 -21.07 20.94 -13.30
CA SER A 137 -21.09 21.31 -14.73
C SER A 137 -19.85 20.83 -15.49
N GLU A 138 -18.69 20.82 -14.85
CA GLU A 138 -17.43 20.41 -15.47
C GLU A 138 -17.17 18.90 -15.40
N TYR A 139 -17.87 18.20 -14.51
CA TYR A 139 -17.63 16.79 -14.18
C TYR A 139 -17.44 15.89 -15.42
N LYS A 140 -18.39 15.91 -16.37
CA LYS A 140 -18.36 15.02 -17.54
C LYS A 140 -17.14 15.30 -18.44
N GLN A 141 -16.79 16.56 -18.62
CA GLN A 141 -15.64 16.97 -19.43
C GLN A 141 -14.33 16.60 -18.73
N LYS A 142 -14.19 16.96 -17.45
CA LYS A 142 -12.97 16.73 -16.68
C LYS A 142 -12.69 15.26 -16.41
N THR A 143 -13.73 14.45 -16.24
CA THR A 143 -13.62 12.98 -16.22
C THR A 143 -12.99 12.43 -17.50
N LYS A 144 -13.32 12.97 -18.68
CA LYS A 144 -12.69 12.54 -19.94
C LYS A 144 -11.24 13.00 -20.05
N GLU A 145 -10.95 14.26 -19.71
CA GLU A 145 -9.60 14.83 -19.74
C GLU A 145 -8.65 14.06 -18.82
N VAL A 146 -9.02 13.89 -17.53
CA VAL A 146 -8.22 13.15 -16.55
C VAL A 146 -7.96 11.72 -17.04
N ARG A 147 -8.98 11.04 -17.55
CA ARG A 147 -8.85 9.66 -18.05
C ARG A 147 -7.86 9.59 -19.23
N SER A 148 -7.93 10.54 -20.14
CA SER A 148 -7.03 10.60 -21.30
C SER A 148 -5.58 10.78 -20.87
N VAL A 149 -5.31 11.76 -20.00
CA VAL A 149 -3.97 12.03 -19.47
C VAL A 149 -3.43 10.83 -18.70
N PHE A 150 -4.26 10.24 -17.86
CA PHE A 150 -3.92 9.06 -17.09
C PHE A 150 -3.53 7.87 -17.96
N ARG A 151 -4.30 7.58 -19.03
CA ARG A 151 -3.97 6.51 -19.99
C ARG A 151 -2.66 6.79 -20.72
N GLN A 152 -2.44 8.04 -21.15
CA GLN A 152 -1.21 8.43 -21.85
C GLN A 152 0.02 8.25 -20.97
N ALA A 153 -0.03 8.74 -19.73
CA ALA A 153 1.05 8.60 -18.76
C ALA A 153 1.33 7.13 -18.40
N LEU A 154 0.31 6.26 -18.42
CA LEU A 154 0.48 4.82 -18.24
C LEU A 154 1.27 4.19 -19.39
N ILE A 155 0.91 4.53 -20.63
CA ILE A 155 1.59 4.05 -21.84
C ILE A 155 3.05 4.50 -21.82
N GLU A 156 3.31 5.77 -21.51
CA GLU A 156 4.66 6.32 -21.38
C GLU A 156 5.47 5.63 -20.28
N GLN A 157 4.88 5.40 -19.11
CA GLN A 157 5.54 4.65 -18.03
C GLN A 157 5.91 3.23 -18.50
N ASN A 158 5.03 2.58 -19.26
CA ASN A 158 5.28 1.23 -19.78
C ASN A 158 6.34 1.22 -20.90
N ASN A 159 6.43 2.29 -21.71
CA ASN A 159 7.45 2.43 -22.74
C ASN A 159 8.84 2.77 -22.17
N LEU A 160 8.93 3.65 -21.17
CA LEU A 160 10.17 3.94 -20.45
C LEU A 160 10.72 2.70 -19.74
N ASN A 161 9.83 1.83 -19.28
CA ASN A 161 10.19 0.56 -18.66
C ASN A 161 10.78 -0.46 -19.66
N LYS A 162 10.56 -0.32 -20.98
CA LYS A 162 11.11 -1.26 -21.98
C LYS A 162 12.62 -1.10 -22.25
N SER A 163 13.26 0.01 -21.83
CA SER A 163 14.63 0.35 -22.27
C SER A 163 15.76 -0.02 -21.30
N ASN A 164 15.55 -0.88 -20.30
CA ASN A 164 16.60 -1.23 -19.33
C ASN A 164 16.73 -2.75 -19.15
N GLU A 165 17.87 -3.31 -19.57
CA GLU A 165 18.33 -4.70 -19.36
C GLU A 165 18.36 -5.15 -17.88
N THR A 166 18.08 -4.24 -16.93
CA THR A 166 17.99 -4.50 -15.49
C THR A 166 16.64 -5.08 -15.03
N GLN A 167 15.56 -5.01 -15.83
CA GLN A 167 14.26 -5.57 -15.41
C GLN A 167 14.25 -7.09 -15.33
N LYS A 168 14.89 -7.78 -16.29
CA LYS A 168 15.00 -9.24 -16.31
C LYS A 168 15.57 -9.78 -14.99
N GLN A 169 16.68 -9.20 -14.52
CA GLN A 169 17.35 -9.63 -13.27
C GLN A 169 16.57 -9.32 -11.97
N ILE A 170 15.71 -8.30 -11.97
CA ILE A 170 14.92 -7.93 -10.79
C ILE A 170 13.62 -8.77 -10.74
N PHE A 171 13.02 -9.07 -11.90
CA PHE A 171 11.82 -9.90 -11.98
C PHE A 171 12.10 -11.41 -11.90
N ASP A 172 13.28 -11.91 -12.31
CA ASP A 172 13.67 -13.33 -12.14
C ASP A 172 13.62 -13.78 -10.66
N ARG A 173 13.74 -12.83 -9.71
CA ARG A 173 13.58 -13.12 -8.29
C ARG A 173 12.15 -13.49 -7.90
N LEU A 174 11.14 -13.03 -8.62
CA LEU A 174 9.75 -13.28 -8.28
C LEU A 174 9.37 -14.75 -8.49
N PHE A 175 9.82 -15.37 -9.58
CA PHE A 175 9.54 -16.79 -9.82
C PHE A 175 10.43 -17.74 -9.01
N ASN A 176 11.57 -17.26 -8.50
CA ASN A 176 12.33 -17.99 -7.47
C ASN A 176 11.56 -18.13 -6.14
N ASP A 177 10.57 -17.26 -5.92
CA ASP A 177 9.74 -17.28 -4.71
C ASP A 177 8.51 -18.20 -4.84
N VAL A 178 8.34 -18.91 -5.95
CA VAL A 178 7.22 -19.87 -6.13
C VAL A 178 7.31 -20.97 -5.08
N ALA A 179 6.22 -21.18 -4.36
CA ALA A 179 6.07 -22.29 -3.44
C ALA A 179 5.44 -23.48 -4.18
N TRP A 180 6.13 -24.62 -4.19
CA TRP A 180 5.74 -25.82 -4.90
C TRP A 180 5.22 -26.91 -3.96
N PRO A 181 4.16 -27.65 -4.31
CA PRO A 181 3.75 -28.81 -3.53
C PRO A 181 4.77 -29.94 -3.68
N GLU A 182 4.74 -30.89 -2.75
CA GLU A 182 5.59 -32.09 -2.79
C GLU A 182 5.35 -32.92 -4.05
N THR A 183 4.07 -33.13 -4.41
CA THR A 183 3.69 -33.75 -5.68
C THR A 183 3.40 -32.67 -6.70
N ILE A 184 4.24 -32.56 -7.73
CA ILE A 184 4.06 -31.60 -8.82
C ILE A 184 3.36 -32.28 -10.00
N SER A 185 2.24 -31.72 -10.41
CA SER A 185 1.53 -32.13 -11.63
C SER A 185 1.97 -31.27 -12.80
N LYS A 186 1.98 -31.86 -13.99
CA LYS A 186 2.27 -31.19 -15.26
C LYS A 186 1.02 -31.18 -16.12
N ILE A 187 0.83 -30.10 -16.87
CA ILE A 187 -0.23 -29.99 -17.87
C ILE A 187 0.42 -30.02 -19.25
N ASP A 188 -0.16 -30.78 -20.17
CA ASP A 188 0.24 -30.76 -21.56
C ASP A 188 -0.08 -29.39 -22.20
N PRO A 189 0.81 -28.80 -23.03
CA PRO A 189 0.54 -27.51 -23.65
C PRO A 189 -0.76 -27.43 -24.45
N ASP A 190 -1.20 -28.52 -25.09
CA ASP A 190 -2.45 -28.54 -25.86
C ASP A 190 -3.67 -28.59 -24.95
N GLU A 191 -3.61 -29.33 -23.83
CA GLU A 191 -4.64 -29.26 -22.78
C GLU A 191 -4.72 -27.86 -22.17
N PHE A 192 -3.58 -27.20 -21.96
CA PHE A 192 -3.53 -25.86 -21.40
C PHE A 192 -4.21 -24.82 -22.30
N LYS A 193 -4.11 -24.95 -23.62
CA LYS A 193 -4.76 -24.05 -24.58
C LYS A 193 -6.29 -24.07 -24.46
N LEU A 194 -6.87 -25.15 -23.95
CA LEU A 194 -8.32 -25.29 -23.72
C LEU A 194 -8.80 -24.54 -22.45
N ILE A 195 -7.89 -24.02 -21.63
CA ILE A 195 -8.25 -23.32 -20.40
C ILE A 195 -8.69 -21.89 -20.75
N GLU A 196 -9.99 -21.63 -20.60
CA GLU A 196 -10.57 -20.31 -20.76
C GLU A 196 -10.75 -19.56 -19.42
N PRO A 197 -10.68 -18.22 -19.42
CA PRO A 197 -11.05 -17.39 -18.27
C PRO A 197 -12.44 -17.75 -17.75
N LYS A 198 -12.58 -17.94 -16.43
CA LYS A 198 -13.85 -18.34 -15.79
C LYS A 198 -14.72 -17.14 -15.39
N ARG A 199 -14.30 -15.94 -15.75
CA ARG A 199 -14.99 -14.69 -15.51
C ARG A 199 -14.71 -13.74 -16.68
N LEU A 200 -15.74 -12.97 -17.06
CA LEU A 200 -15.62 -11.91 -18.06
C LEU A 200 -14.91 -10.70 -17.45
N VAL A 201 -13.97 -10.10 -18.19
CA VAL A 201 -13.28 -8.90 -17.72
C VAL A 201 -14.21 -7.72 -17.70
N ASN A 202 -14.13 -6.99 -16.59
CA ASN A 202 -15.07 -5.93 -16.32
C ASN A 202 -14.73 -4.65 -17.10
N ARG A 203 -15.56 -4.28 -18.08
CA ARG A 203 -15.39 -3.09 -18.92
C ARG A 203 -15.88 -1.82 -18.23
N ASP A 204 -15.40 -1.58 -17.02
CA ASP A 204 -15.72 -0.36 -16.30
C ASP A 204 -14.83 0.78 -16.81
N ASN A 205 -15.43 1.86 -17.31
CA ASN A 205 -14.71 2.97 -17.96
C ASN A 205 -13.67 3.66 -17.06
N ASN A 206 -13.60 3.34 -15.77
CA ASN A 206 -12.72 3.95 -14.77
C ASN A 206 -11.57 3.06 -14.29
N ALA A 207 -11.57 1.77 -14.57
CA ALA A 207 -10.43 0.91 -14.24
C ALA A 207 -9.36 0.99 -15.34
N ILE A 208 -8.09 0.69 -15.01
CA ILE A 208 -7.06 0.43 -16.02
C ILE A 208 -7.36 -0.98 -16.56
N THR A 209 -8.41 -1.08 -17.35
CA THR A 209 -8.76 -2.30 -18.05
C THR A 209 -8.39 -2.13 -19.51
N GLY A 210 -7.82 -3.17 -20.09
CA GLY A 210 -7.46 -3.16 -21.50
C GLY A 210 -7.24 -4.56 -22.02
N GLN A 211 -6.87 -4.62 -23.29
CA GLN A 211 -6.60 -5.87 -23.97
C GLN A 211 -5.35 -5.72 -24.83
N PHE A 212 -4.60 -6.81 -24.98
CA PHE A 212 -3.49 -6.89 -25.93
C PHE A 212 -3.45 -8.30 -26.53
N PHE A 213 -2.86 -8.42 -27.71
CA PHE A 213 -2.64 -9.73 -28.32
C PHE A 213 -1.40 -10.39 -27.71
N SER A 214 -1.57 -11.57 -27.11
CA SER A 214 -0.47 -12.37 -26.57
C SER A 214 0.08 -13.28 -27.67
N ASN A 215 1.39 -13.23 -27.87
CA ASN A 215 2.06 -14.12 -28.83
C ASN A 215 2.18 -15.53 -28.25
N LYS A 216 2.40 -15.65 -26.93
CA LYS A 216 2.49 -16.95 -26.25
C LYS A 216 1.18 -17.72 -26.24
N ASN A 217 0.06 -17.01 -26.12
CA ASN A 217 -1.26 -17.61 -26.04
C ASN A 217 -2.04 -17.59 -27.35
N GLU A 218 -1.53 -16.93 -28.39
CA GLU A 218 -2.17 -16.78 -29.70
C GLU A 218 -3.61 -16.25 -29.62
N ARG A 219 -3.89 -15.42 -28.60
CA ARG A 219 -5.22 -14.86 -28.35
C ARG A 219 -5.12 -13.49 -27.68
N THR A 220 -6.23 -12.78 -27.69
CA THR A 220 -6.33 -11.52 -26.95
C THR A 220 -6.46 -11.81 -25.45
N ILE A 221 -5.58 -11.21 -24.65
CA ILE A 221 -5.60 -11.24 -23.20
C ILE A 221 -6.15 -9.93 -22.69
N GLU A 222 -7.09 -10.02 -21.75
CA GLU A 222 -7.67 -8.89 -21.04
C GLU A 222 -7.00 -8.75 -19.66
N TYR A 223 -6.83 -7.52 -19.17
CA TYR A 223 -6.28 -7.21 -17.84
C TYR A 223 -7.16 -6.17 -17.13
N GLU A 224 -7.21 -6.20 -15.79
CA GLU A 224 -8.05 -5.32 -14.96
C GLU A 224 -7.25 -4.25 -14.20
N SER A 225 -5.92 -4.36 -14.18
CA SER A 225 -5.04 -3.40 -13.53
C SER A 225 -3.71 -3.19 -14.27
N ASN A 226 -3.03 -2.08 -13.98
CA ASN A 226 -1.68 -1.83 -14.53
C ASN A 226 -0.66 -2.86 -14.06
N ILE A 227 -0.83 -3.37 -12.84
CA ILE A 227 0.10 -4.34 -12.28
C ILE A 227 -0.08 -5.71 -12.96
N GLU A 228 -1.31 -6.10 -13.27
CA GLU A 228 -1.60 -7.25 -14.13
C GLU A 228 -1.05 -7.06 -15.54
N TYR A 229 -1.25 -5.89 -16.16
CA TYR A 229 -0.69 -5.62 -17.48
C TYR A 229 0.84 -5.76 -17.50
N LYS A 230 1.54 -5.15 -16.52
CA LYS A 230 2.99 -5.28 -16.38
C LYS A 230 3.41 -6.73 -16.16
N PHE A 231 2.64 -7.49 -15.38
CA PHE A 231 2.89 -8.90 -15.17
C PHE A 231 2.73 -9.70 -16.47
N CYS A 232 1.66 -9.49 -17.25
CA CYS A 232 1.47 -10.09 -18.56
C CYS A 232 2.63 -9.78 -19.52
N MET A 233 3.04 -8.52 -19.61
CA MET A 233 4.18 -8.11 -20.45
C MET A 233 5.48 -8.79 -20.02
N TYR A 234 5.65 -9.04 -18.72
CA TYR A 234 6.78 -9.82 -18.21
C TYR A 234 6.68 -11.29 -18.62
N LEU A 235 5.50 -11.92 -18.48
CA LEU A 235 5.28 -13.29 -18.95
C LEU A 235 5.59 -13.43 -20.45
N GLU A 236 5.17 -12.49 -21.30
CA GLU A 236 5.53 -12.45 -22.73
C GLU A 236 7.04 -12.44 -22.96
N SER A 237 7.81 -11.79 -22.08
CA SER A 237 9.27 -11.67 -22.20
C SER A 237 10.05 -12.92 -21.75
N LEU A 238 9.42 -13.80 -20.97
CA LEU A 238 10.07 -14.97 -20.38
C LEU A 238 10.15 -16.14 -21.37
N LYS A 239 11.35 -16.68 -21.56
CA LYS A 239 11.56 -17.84 -22.43
C LYS A 239 11.01 -19.14 -21.84
N ASP A 240 11.11 -19.30 -20.53
CA ASP A 240 10.68 -20.53 -19.84
C ASP A 240 9.16 -20.60 -19.66
N VAL A 241 8.43 -19.52 -19.95
CA VAL A 241 6.96 -19.50 -19.89
C VAL A 241 6.40 -19.88 -21.25
N LYS A 242 5.61 -20.96 -21.30
CA LYS A 242 4.93 -21.43 -22.51
C LYS A 242 3.69 -20.60 -22.82
N GLY A 243 2.89 -20.30 -21.80
CA GLY A 243 1.63 -19.57 -21.93
C GLY A 243 1.01 -19.25 -20.57
N TYR A 244 -0.03 -18.41 -20.57
CA TYR A 244 -0.74 -18.04 -19.34
C TYR A 244 -2.22 -17.71 -19.54
N VAL A 245 -3.05 -17.88 -18.52
CA VAL A 245 -4.49 -17.61 -18.59
C VAL A 245 -4.91 -16.75 -17.42
N GLN A 246 -5.58 -15.64 -17.70
CA GLN A 246 -6.18 -14.76 -16.71
C GLN A 246 -7.44 -15.39 -16.10
N GLN A 247 -7.64 -15.19 -14.80
CA GLN A 247 -8.83 -15.65 -14.04
C GLN A 247 -9.22 -17.11 -14.35
N PRO A 248 -8.26 -18.06 -14.26
CA PRO A 248 -8.34 -19.38 -14.90
C PRO A 248 -9.25 -20.36 -14.15
N VAL A 249 -9.52 -20.11 -12.87
CA VAL A 249 -10.25 -21.04 -12.00
C VAL A 249 -11.09 -20.30 -10.98
N LYS A 250 -12.23 -20.90 -10.61
CA LYS A 250 -13.09 -20.48 -9.51
C LYS A 250 -12.76 -21.27 -8.25
N ILE A 251 -12.21 -20.62 -7.23
CA ILE A 251 -11.85 -21.26 -5.95
C ILE A 251 -12.86 -20.88 -4.88
N SER A 252 -13.41 -21.89 -4.21
CA SER A 252 -14.32 -21.70 -3.07
C SER A 252 -13.56 -21.46 -1.77
N TYR A 253 -14.08 -20.57 -0.93
CA TYR A 253 -13.55 -20.32 0.41
C TYR A 253 -14.68 -19.95 1.38
N LYS A 254 -14.40 -20.08 2.68
CA LYS A 254 -15.35 -19.77 3.75
C LYS A 254 -14.85 -18.57 4.56
N ILE A 255 -15.69 -17.57 4.76
CA ILE A 255 -15.41 -16.40 5.62
C ILE A 255 -16.64 -16.10 6.48
N ASN A 256 -16.47 -16.08 7.81
CA ASN A 256 -17.55 -15.83 8.76
C ASN A 256 -18.80 -16.70 8.50
N GLU A 257 -18.62 -18.01 8.37
CA GLU A 257 -19.68 -18.98 7.99
C GLU A 257 -20.20 -18.93 6.54
N PHE A 258 -19.95 -17.87 5.78
CA PHE A 258 -20.41 -17.75 4.40
C PHE A 258 -19.46 -18.41 3.40
N HIS A 259 -20.03 -19.18 2.48
CA HIS A 259 -19.32 -19.67 1.30
C HIS A 259 -19.22 -18.58 0.24
N ARG A 260 -18.01 -18.38 -0.27
CA ARG A 260 -17.71 -17.40 -1.32
C ARG A 260 -16.82 -18.04 -2.37
N PHE A 261 -16.69 -17.37 -3.51
CA PHE A 261 -15.80 -17.74 -4.59
C PHE A 261 -14.91 -16.56 -4.95
N TYR A 262 -13.69 -16.85 -5.37
CA TYR A 262 -12.81 -15.89 -6.01
C TYR A 262 -12.07 -16.55 -7.17
N TYR A 263 -11.46 -15.72 -8.01
CA TYR A 263 -10.70 -16.13 -9.18
C TYR A 263 -9.28 -15.60 -9.01
N PRO A 264 -8.26 -16.47 -8.90
CA PRO A 264 -6.86 -16.03 -8.91
C PRO A 264 -6.53 -15.29 -10.20
N ASP A 265 -5.54 -14.39 -10.17
CA ASP A 265 -5.31 -13.48 -11.29
C ASP A 265 -4.79 -14.22 -12.53
N PHE A 266 -3.84 -15.15 -12.39
CA PHE A 266 -3.28 -15.92 -13.52
C PHE A 266 -2.96 -17.37 -13.19
N LEU A 267 -3.01 -18.23 -14.22
CA LEU A 267 -2.33 -19.53 -14.28
C LEU A 267 -1.23 -19.42 -15.33
N VAL A 268 0.01 -19.75 -14.96
CA VAL A 268 1.18 -19.70 -15.84
C VAL A 268 1.66 -21.12 -16.10
N LEU A 269 1.87 -21.47 -17.37
CA LEU A 269 2.48 -22.72 -17.82
C LEU A 269 3.95 -22.50 -18.17
N PHE A 270 4.83 -23.33 -17.62
CA PHE A 270 6.24 -23.39 -17.99
C PHE A 270 6.50 -24.40 -19.12
N GLU A 271 7.61 -24.23 -19.84
CA GLU A 271 8.02 -25.14 -20.94
C GLU A 271 8.18 -26.60 -20.49
N ASP A 272 8.44 -26.85 -19.20
CA ASP A 272 8.56 -28.20 -18.64
C ASP A 272 7.22 -28.83 -18.18
N GLY A 273 6.11 -28.17 -18.48
CA GLY A 273 4.74 -28.59 -18.17
C GLY A 273 4.25 -28.17 -16.79
N ARG A 274 5.10 -27.60 -15.92
CA ARG A 274 4.67 -27.18 -14.59
C ARG A 274 3.79 -25.95 -14.66
N CYS A 275 2.85 -25.85 -13.72
CA CYS A 275 1.94 -24.70 -13.62
C CYS A 275 2.04 -23.97 -12.29
N VAL A 276 1.87 -22.65 -12.34
CA VAL A 276 1.84 -21.78 -11.17
C VAL A 276 0.58 -20.93 -11.20
N LEU A 277 -0.22 -20.97 -10.12
CA LEU A 277 -1.27 -19.97 -9.90
C LEU A 277 -0.69 -18.73 -9.23
N VAL A 278 -0.93 -17.57 -9.83
CA VAL A 278 -0.38 -16.29 -9.41
C VAL A 278 -1.49 -15.37 -8.94
N GLU A 279 -1.28 -14.78 -7.76
CA GLU A 279 -2.10 -13.72 -7.20
C GLU A 279 -1.28 -12.43 -7.14
N ILE A 280 -1.71 -11.42 -7.89
CA ILE A 280 -1.10 -10.10 -7.94
C ILE A 280 -1.80 -9.17 -6.95
N LYS A 281 -1.08 -8.72 -5.92
CA LYS A 281 -1.62 -7.83 -4.87
C LYS A 281 -0.59 -6.82 -4.42
N ALA A 282 -1.04 -5.58 -4.25
CA ALA A 282 -0.17 -4.52 -3.74
C ALA A 282 0.31 -4.83 -2.31
N ARG A 283 1.51 -4.37 -1.93
CA ARG A 283 2.08 -4.60 -0.58
C ARG A 283 1.15 -4.18 0.56
N SER A 284 0.45 -3.06 0.40
CA SER A 284 -0.55 -2.53 1.34
C SER A 284 -1.74 -3.47 1.53
N GLN A 285 -2.06 -4.27 0.51
CA GLN A 285 -3.23 -5.13 0.48
C GLN A 285 -2.93 -6.59 0.84
N MET A 286 -1.67 -7.02 0.79
CA MET A 286 -1.30 -8.43 0.98
C MET A 286 -1.78 -8.96 2.34
N MET A 287 -1.70 -8.14 3.39
CA MET A 287 -2.00 -8.53 4.79
C MET A 287 -3.45 -8.33 5.21
N LEU A 288 -4.32 -7.92 4.29
CA LEU A 288 -5.73 -7.77 4.62
C LEU A 288 -6.34 -9.12 4.95
N TYR A 289 -7.17 -9.16 5.99
CA TYR A 289 -7.71 -10.40 6.55
C TYR A 289 -8.41 -11.30 5.52
N HIS A 290 -9.23 -10.70 4.65
CA HIS A 290 -9.94 -11.43 3.61
C HIS A 290 -9.00 -12.00 2.54
N ASN A 291 -7.85 -11.36 2.29
CA ASN A 291 -6.86 -11.84 1.32
C ASN A 291 -6.10 -13.04 1.87
N ILE A 292 -5.69 -13.01 3.14
CA ILE A 292 -5.07 -14.18 3.80
C ILE A 292 -5.98 -15.43 3.71
N ILE A 293 -7.30 -15.26 3.90
CA ILE A 293 -8.27 -16.37 3.76
C ILE A 293 -8.29 -16.92 2.33
N LYS A 294 -8.30 -16.04 1.32
CA LYS A 294 -8.20 -16.45 -0.09
C LYS A 294 -6.89 -17.19 -0.35
N TYR A 295 -5.76 -16.72 0.20
CA TYR A 295 -4.46 -17.36 0.01
C TYR A 295 -4.39 -18.77 0.63
N ILE A 296 -5.04 -18.98 1.78
CA ILE A 296 -5.15 -20.32 2.36
C ILE A 296 -5.96 -21.25 1.44
N ALA A 297 -7.02 -20.73 0.79
CA ALA A 297 -7.78 -21.49 -0.19
C ALA A 297 -6.95 -21.77 -1.46
N LEU A 298 -6.17 -20.78 -1.92
CA LEU A 298 -5.21 -20.92 -3.02
C LEU A 298 -4.21 -22.04 -2.75
N GLN A 299 -3.54 -22.00 -1.59
CA GLN A 299 -2.56 -23.01 -1.17
C GLN A 299 -3.15 -24.43 -1.23
N ARG A 300 -4.35 -24.63 -0.67
CA ARG A 300 -5.01 -25.94 -0.69
C ARG A 300 -5.37 -26.39 -2.10
N TYR A 301 -5.86 -25.47 -2.92
CA TYR A 301 -6.16 -25.77 -4.32
C TYR A 301 -4.90 -26.21 -5.07
N CYS A 302 -3.81 -25.46 -4.91
CA CYS A 302 -2.51 -25.74 -5.51
C CYS A 302 -1.92 -27.08 -5.04
N ILE A 303 -1.97 -27.38 -3.74
CA ILE A 303 -1.56 -28.68 -3.18
C ILE A 303 -2.35 -29.82 -3.83
N ASN A 304 -3.67 -29.71 -3.90
CA ASN A 304 -4.51 -30.76 -4.48
C ASN A 304 -4.32 -30.94 -5.99
N LYS A 305 -3.92 -29.88 -6.70
CA LYS A 305 -3.68 -29.91 -8.15
C LYS A 305 -2.23 -30.19 -8.52
N GLY A 306 -1.31 -30.22 -7.56
CA GLY A 306 0.12 -30.29 -7.82
C GLY A 306 0.69 -29.05 -8.52
N PHE A 307 0.05 -27.87 -8.35
CA PHE A 307 0.52 -26.62 -8.93
C PHE A 307 1.32 -25.80 -7.93
N GLY A 308 2.32 -25.06 -8.40
CA GLY A 308 2.95 -24.02 -7.60
C GLY A 308 1.99 -22.84 -7.37
N TYR A 309 2.32 -21.99 -6.41
CA TYR A 309 1.65 -20.69 -6.29
C TYR A 309 2.63 -19.57 -5.97
N LEU A 310 2.21 -18.35 -6.31
CA LEU A 310 2.95 -17.13 -6.10
C LEU A 310 1.99 -16.00 -5.70
N ILE A 311 2.36 -15.24 -4.67
CA ILE A 311 1.60 -14.05 -4.23
C ILE A 311 2.58 -12.88 -4.22
N GLY A 312 2.30 -11.82 -4.98
CA GLY A 312 3.28 -10.73 -5.11
C GLY A 312 2.78 -9.48 -5.83
N GLU A 313 3.64 -8.47 -5.86
CA GLU A 313 3.54 -7.30 -6.74
C GLU A 313 4.88 -7.07 -7.41
N ASN A 314 4.88 -6.75 -8.71
CA ASN A 314 6.07 -6.35 -9.46
C ASN A 314 7.31 -7.24 -9.19
N TYR A 315 8.18 -6.81 -8.28
CA TYR A 315 9.47 -7.40 -7.93
C TYR A 315 9.53 -8.03 -6.53
N SER A 316 8.40 -8.17 -5.85
CA SER A 316 8.34 -8.60 -4.44
C SER A 316 7.21 -9.59 -4.24
N SER A 317 7.53 -10.70 -3.60
CA SER A 317 6.53 -11.65 -3.15
C SER A 317 6.19 -11.44 -1.66
N ILE A 318 5.17 -12.17 -1.22
CA ILE A 318 4.82 -12.34 0.20
C ILE A 318 5.94 -13.03 1.00
N ASN A 319 6.90 -13.72 0.36
CA ASN A 319 7.99 -14.44 1.04
C ASN A 319 8.81 -13.52 1.92
N ARG A 320 9.02 -12.27 1.48
CA ARG A 320 9.73 -11.24 2.26
C ARG A 320 9.06 -10.99 3.63
N LEU A 321 7.76 -11.18 3.74
CA LEU A 321 7.01 -11.05 4.99
C LEU A 321 7.00 -12.37 5.78
N ILE A 322 6.87 -13.51 5.10
CA ILE A 322 6.86 -14.85 5.70
C ILE A 322 8.20 -15.18 6.38
N TYR A 323 9.31 -14.86 5.71
CA TYR A 323 10.67 -15.10 6.19
C TYR A 323 11.28 -13.89 6.91
N TYR A 324 10.48 -12.87 7.19
CA TYR A 324 10.95 -11.70 7.90
C TYR A 324 11.45 -12.09 9.31
N ASN A 325 12.64 -11.63 9.69
CA ASN A 325 13.16 -11.88 11.03
C ASN A 325 12.44 -10.97 12.04
N ILE A 326 11.56 -11.55 12.83
CA ILE A 326 10.71 -10.82 13.78
C ILE A 326 11.42 -10.64 15.11
N ASP A 327 11.47 -9.40 15.56
CA ASP A 327 11.80 -9.09 16.94
C ASP A 327 10.64 -9.53 17.86
N ASN A 328 10.87 -10.59 18.63
CA ASN A 328 9.90 -11.15 19.55
C ASN A 328 9.40 -10.15 20.60
N ALA A 329 10.23 -9.18 21.01
CA ALA A 329 9.80 -8.16 21.97
C ALA A 329 8.75 -7.23 21.35
N LYS A 330 8.97 -6.79 20.11
CA LYS A 330 8.00 -6.00 19.34
C LYS A 330 6.71 -6.78 19.05
N LEU A 331 6.85 -8.07 18.74
CA LEU A 331 5.71 -8.98 18.52
C LEU A 331 4.82 -9.08 19.76
N GLU A 332 5.39 -9.38 20.91
CA GLU A 332 4.64 -9.49 22.16
C GLU A 332 4.09 -8.13 22.63
N ALA A 333 4.79 -7.03 22.35
CA ALA A 333 4.29 -5.68 22.60
C ALA A 333 3.05 -5.34 21.76
N ILE A 334 3.05 -5.67 20.46
CA ILE A 334 1.85 -5.51 19.61
C ILE A 334 0.73 -6.42 20.11
N LYS A 335 1.02 -7.70 20.36
CA LYS A 335 -0.01 -8.66 20.79
C LYS A 335 -0.66 -8.20 22.09
N SER A 336 0.11 -7.82 23.10
CA SER A 336 -0.43 -7.38 24.39
C SER A 336 -1.33 -6.14 24.28
N LYS A 337 -1.01 -5.20 23.38
CA LYS A 337 -1.82 -3.99 23.12
C LYS A 337 -3.09 -4.28 22.29
N VAL A 338 -3.02 -5.21 21.33
CA VAL A 338 -4.13 -5.52 20.40
C VAL A 338 -5.07 -6.61 20.93
N TYR A 339 -4.57 -7.63 21.62
CA TYR A 339 -5.39 -8.77 22.06
C TYR A 339 -6.42 -8.37 23.13
N ARG A 340 -6.20 -7.24 23.81
CA ARG A 340 -7.10 -6.72 24.83
C ARG A 340 -8.28 -5.96 24.26
N ASN A 341 -8.17 -5.34 23.07
CA ASN A 341 -9.22 -4.51 22.45
C ASN A 341 -9.01 -4.39 20.93
N ARG A 342 -10.10 -4.25 20.16
CA ARG A 342 -10.04 -3.80 18.76
C ARG A 342 -9.40 -2.41 18.72
N ILE A 343 -8.32 -2.24 17.96
CA ILE A 343 -7.66 -0.94 17.80
C ILE A 343 -8.01 -0.30 16.45
N ASN A 344 -8.22 1.00 16.46
CA ASN A 344 -8.44 1.81 15.25
C ASN A 344 -7.10 2.35 14.70
N TRP A 345 -7.15 3.06 13.57
CA TRP A 345 -5.95 3.62 12.93
C TRP A 345 -5.16 4.54 13.85
N SER A 346 -5.83 5.43 14.60
CA SER A 346 -5.15 6.37 15.49
C SER A 346 -4.36 5.65 16.59
N GLN A 347 -4.97 4.64 17.20
CA GLN A 347 -4.31 3.83 18.23
C GLN A 347 -3.17 3.00 17.63
N PHE A 348 -3.40 2.40 16.47
CA PHE A 348 -2.38 1.62 15.78
C PHE A 348 -1.16 2.47 15.41
N ARG A 349 -1.39 3.69 14.92
CA ARG A 349 -0.34 4.64 14.62
C ARG A 349 0.51 4.97 15.84
N THR A 350 -0.12 5.28 16.98
CA THR A 350 0.61 5.52 18.25
C THR A 350 1.47 4.31 18.63
N ILE A 351 0.94 3.09 18.50
CA ILE A 351 1.71 1.87 18.76
C ILE A 351 2.90 1.75 17.81
N ARG A 352 2.71 2.06 16.52
CA ARG A 352 3.77 2.00 15.50
C ARG A 352 4.89 3.00 15.79
N GLU A 353 4.54 4.22 16.20
CA GLU A 353 5.48 5.27 16.61
C GLU A 353 6.24 4.86 17.89
N GLU A 354 5.53 4.42 18.93
CA GLU A 354 6.13 3.95 20.20
C GLU A 354 7.11 2.79 20.00
N LEU A 355 6.81 1.87 19.08
CA LEU A 355 7.64 0.70 18.79
C LEU A 355 8.63 0.93 17.63
N SER A 356 8.65 2.13 17.05
CA SER A 356 9.52 2.50 15.92
C SER A 356 9.47 1.48 14.78
N LEU A 357 8.26 1.09 14.37
CA LEU A 357 8.07 0.05 13.34
C LEU A 357 8.02 0.64 11.93
N THR A 358 8.77 0.03 11.02
CA THR A 358 8.63 0.24 9.59
C THR A 358 7.36 -0.41 9.04
N VAL A 359 6.97 -0.08 7.80
CA VAL A 359 5.81 -0.73 7.13
C VAL A 359 6.05 -2.21 6.88
N THR A 360 7.27 -2.60 6.51
CA THR A 360 7.60 -4.03 6.29
C THR A 360 7.53 -4.81 7.61
N GLU A 361 8.11 -4.27 8.69
CA GLU A 361 7.99 -4.88 10.03
C GLU A 361 6.53 -4.94 10.46
N THR A 362 5.75 -3.89 10.24
CA THR A 362 4.33 -3.84 10.56
C THR A 362 3.57 -4.97 9.87
N ASN A 363 3.74 -5.12 8.56
CA ASN A 363 3.07 -6.15 7.77
C ASN A 363 3.50 -7.55 8.19
N ALA A 364 4.80 -7.75 8.44
CA ALA A 364 5.31 -9.01 8.97
C ALA A 364 4.74 -9.32 10.36
N LEU A 365 4.71 -8.36 11.28
CA LEU A 365 4.16 -8.54 12.61
C LEU A 365 2.67 -8.90 12.54
N ILE A 366 1.88 -8.24 11.69
CA ILE A 366 0.47 -8.59 11.49
C ILE A 366 0.34 -10.03 11.00
N LEU A 367 1.12 -10.42 9.98
CA LEU A 367 1.13 -11.77 9.42
C LEU A 367 1.43 -12.85 10.47
N HIS A 368 2.38 -12.58 11.36
CA HIS A 368 2.85 -13.55 12.35
C HIS A 368 2.13 -13.45 13.71
N SER A 369 1.22 -12.49 13.91
CA SER A 369 0.52 -12.27 15.20
C SER A 369 -0.91 -12.79 15.27
N ASP A 370 -1.40 -13.52 14.25
CA ASP A 370 -2.82 -13.89 14.11
C ASP A 370 -3.75 -12.66 14.28
N LEU A 371 -3.30 -11.51 13.77
CA LEU A 371 -4.05 -10.25 13.81
C LEU A 371 -4.76 -10.02 12.48
N LYS A 372 -6.08 -9.81 12.54
CA LYS A 372 -6.85 -9.41 11.37
C LYS A 372 -6.73 -7.91 11.16
N LEU A 373 -6.25 -7.52 9.98
CA LEU A 373 -6.27 -6.16 9.48
C LEU A 373 -7.49 -5.98 8.56
N LEU A 374 -8.33 -5.00 8.89
CA LEU A 374 -9.43 -4.51 8.06
C LEU A 374 -9.19 -3.03 7.78
N THR A 375 -9.58 -2.56 6.61
CA THR A 375 -9.46 -1.15 6.19
C THR A 375 -10.76 -0.37 6.39
N VAL A 376 -11.92 -1.05 6.52
CA VAL A 376 -13.22 -0.40 6.76
C VAL A 376 -14.11 -1.18 7.75
N PRO A 377 -14.43 -0.58 8.90
CA PRO A 377 -13.64 0.50 9.52
C PRO A 377 -12.20 0.00 9.70
N TYR A 378 -11.21 0.89 9.54
CA TYR A 378 -9.83 0.49 9.79
C TYR A 378 -9.74 -0.09 11.19
N SER A 379 -9.30 -1.33 11.27
CA SER A 379 -9.08 -1.94 12.56
C SER A 379 -8.13 -3.10 12.50
N ILE A 380 -7.38 -3.21 13.58
CA ILE A 380 -6.57 -4.37 13.89
C ILE A 380 -7.15 -5.02 15.14
N SER A 381 -7.36 -6.33 15.07
CA SER A 381 -7.94 -7.10 16.17
C SER A 381 -7.52 -8.55 16.06
N LYS A 382 -7.82 -9.35 17.08
CA LYS A 382 -7.57 -10.79 17.03
C LYS A 382 -8.35 -11.44 15.87
N SER A 383 -7.66 -12.25 15.08
CA SER A 383 -8.24 -13.07 14.03
C SER A 383 -8.84 -14.36 14.61
N ASN A 384 -9.95 -14.83 14.01
CA ASN A 384 -10.48 -16.18 14.28
C ASN A 384 -9.82 -17.24 13.38
N VAL A 385 -9.09 -16.80 12.34
CA VAL A 385 -8.31 -17.65 11.45
C VAL A 385 -6.84 -17.53 11.83
N SER A 386 -6.19 -18.66 12.09
CA SER A 386 -4.76 -18.65 12.36
C SER A 386 -3.96 -18.44 11.07
N PHE A 387 -3.20 -17.35 11.03
CA PHE A 387 -2.28 -17.01 9.95
C PHE A 387 -1.02 -17.88 10.02
N GLN A 388 -0.72 -18.44 11.19
CA GLN A 388 0.30 -19.48 11.32
C GLN A 388 0.01 -20.70 10.42
N LYS A 389 -1.26 -21.00 10.14
CA LYS A 389 -1.62 -22.03 9.15
C LYS A 389 -1.16 -21.67 7.74
N PHE A 390 -1.35 -20.41 7.33
CA PHE A 390 -0.88 -19.90 6.04
C PHE A 390 0.65 -19.97 5.93
N ILE A 391 1.35 -19.50 6.97
CA ILE A 391 2.83 -19.52 7.04
C ILE A 391 3.36 -20.95 6.99
N LYS A 392 2.77 -21.86 7.78
CA LYS A 392 3.18 -23.26 7.84
C LYS A 392 3.02 -23.94 6.47
N LEU A 393 1.84 -23.84 5.87
CA LEU A 393 1.58 -24.41 4.53
C LEU A 393 2.54 -23.84 3.48
N HIS A 394 2.87 -22.56 3.56
CA HIS A 394 3.86 -21.96 2.67
C HIS A 394 5.24 -22.58 2.85
N LYS A 395 5.72 -22.67 4.10
CA LYS A 395 7.05 -23.22 4.43
C LYS A 395 7.17 -24.69 4.03
N ASP A 396 6.12 -25.48 4.24
CA ASP A 396 6.07 -26.89 3.87
C ASP A 396 6.26 -27.05 2.34
N MET A 397 5.63 -26.18 1.54
CA MET A 397 5.79 -26.16 0.09
C MET A 397 7.17 -25.65 -0.39
N THR A 398 7.78 -24.69 0.29
CA THR A 398 9.10 -24.17 -0.13
C THR A 398 10.28 -25.05 0.30
N ASN A 399 10.17 -25.78 1.42
CA ASN A 399 11.27 -26.59 1.95
C ASN A 399 11.52 -27.87 1.14
N ASN A 400 10.48 -28.42 0.51
CA ASN A 400 10.56 -29.67 -0.27
C ASN A 400 11.21 -29.49 -1.65
N PHE A 401 11.49 -28.26 -2.09
CA PHE A 401 12.11 -27.99 -3.39
C PHE A 401 13.63 -28.18 -3.40
N HIS A 402 14.24 -28.49 -2.25
CA HIS A 402 15.69 -28.73 -2.17
C HIS A 402 16.12 -30.17 -2.53
N ASP A 403 15.19 -31.13 -2.64
CA ASP A 403 15.52 -32.56 -2.77
C ASP A 403 15.10 -33.22 -4.09
N ILE A 404 14.56 -32.48 -5.07
CA ILE A 404 14.12 -33.06 -6.34
C ILE A 404 14.83 -32.35 -7.52
N GLU A 405 15.79 -33.07 -8.12
CA GLU A 405 16.47 -32.83 -9.40
C GLU A 405 17.53 -31.69 -9.47
N GLY A 406 18.79 -32.05 -9.19
CA GLY A 406 19.88 -32.00 -10.20
C GLY A 406 20.34 -30.67 -10.82
N LYS A 407 19.76 -29.51 -10.49
CA LYS A 407 20.30 -28.17 -10.78
C LYS A 407 20.02 -27.27 -9.58
N GLY A 408 20.94 -27.31 -8.63
CA GLY A 408 20.79 -26.61 -7.36
C GLY A 408 20.62 -25.09 -7.52
N PRO A 409 19.85 -24.44 -6.64
CA PRO A 409 19.97 -23.00 -6.45
C PRO A 409 21.38 -22.70 -5.92
N VAL A 410 22.02 -21.71 -6.55
CA VAL A 410 23.35 -21.21 -6.20
C VAL A 410 23.43 -20.98 -4.69
N THR A 411 24.31 -21.74 -4.05
CA THR A 411 24.48 -21.82 -2.61
C THR A 411 24.79 -20.47 -1.98
N SER A 412 24.15 -20.20 -0.84
CA SER A 412 24.61 -19.19 0.11
C SER A 412 25.95 -19.63 0.72
N PRO A 413 26.98 -18.77 0.77
CA PRO A 413 28.28 -19.17 1.27
C PRO A 413 28.30 -19.04 2.79
N ASN A 414 28.43 -20.16 3.49
CA ASN A 414 29.22 -20.24 4.73
C ASN A 414 29.40 -21.70 5.14
N LYS A 415 30.57 -22.25 4.85
CA LYS A 415 31.33 -23.05 5.82
C LYS A 415 32.80 -23.12 5.42
N SER A 416 33.61 -22.84 6.42
CA SER A 416 35.06 -22.89 6.52
C SER A 416 35.74 -24.05 5.78
N MET A 417 36.74 -23.74 4.96
CA MET A 417 37.89 -24.63 4.74
C MET A 417 39.14 -23.82 4.43
N LYS A 418 40.23 -24.14 5.14
CA LYS A 418 41.58 -23.57 5.01
C LYS A 418 42.27 -24.04 3.72
N ILE A 419 43.37 -23.36 3.36
CA ILE A 419 44.42 -23.68 2.35
C ILE A 419 44.11 -23.04 0.97
N ASN A 420 44.96 -22.31 0.23
CA ASN A 420 46.40 -22.03 0.24
C ASN A 420 46.68 -20.59 -0.28
N LYS A 421 47.74 -19.92 0.19
CA LYS A 421 47.91 -18.45 0.09
C LYS A 421 48.52 -17.89 -1.20
N GLU A 422 48.85 -18.67 -2.22
CA GLU A 422 49.68 -18.15 -3.34
C GLU A 422 49.00 -17.99 -4.71
N SER A 423 47.72 -18.35 -4.84
CA SER A 423 46.97 -18.16 -6.11
C SER A 423 46.04 -16.93 -6.13
N VAL A 424 46.02 -16.13 -5.05
CA VAL A 424 45.07 -15.02 -4.86
C VAL A 424 45.49 -13.71 -5.57
N ALA A 425 46.75 -13.58 -5.99
CA ALA A 425 47.23 -12.32 -6.59
C ALA A 425 46.80 -12.10 -8.05
N LYS A 426 46.41 -13.15 -8.80
CA LYS A 426 46.07 -13.02 -10.24
C LYS A 426 44.58 -13.17 -10.58
N LYS A 427 43.71 -13.53 -9.64
CA LYS A 427 42.26 -13.77 -9.91
C LYS A 427 41.30 -12.67 -9.42
N ASN A 428 41.82 -11.54 -8.92
CA ASN A 428 41.01 -10.42 -8.39
C ASN A 428 40.80 -9.24 -9.35
N GLN A 429 41.08 -9.38 -10.64
CA GLN A 429 40.50 -8.51 -11.67
C GLN A 429 39.17 -9.15 -12.12
N LEU A 430 38.08 -8.38 -12.09
CA LEU A 430 36.68 -8.76 -12.42
C LEU A 430 35.76 -9.12 -11.23
N ARG A 431 35.76 -8.31 -10.16
CA ARG A 431 34.58 -8.14 -9.29
C ARG A 431 34.25 -6.65 -9.11
N GLY A 432 33.33 -6.14 -9.93
CA GLY A 432 32.39 -5.08 -9.57
C GLY A 432 32.90 -3.68 -9.18
N ARG A 433 34.08 -3.22 -9.61
CA ARG A 433 34.48 -1.80 -9.48
C ARG A 433 34.55 -1.09 -10.83
N PRO A 434 34.13 0.18 -10.92
CA PRO A 434 34.26 0.99 -12.13
C PRO A 434 35.70 1.03 -12.66
N LEU A 435 35.84 1.01 -13.99
CA LEU A 435 37.11 0.79 -14.71
C LEU A 435 38.26 1.71 -14.23
N ASN A 436 37.94 2.96 -13.91
CA ASN A 436 38.95 3.96 -13.55
C ASN A 436 39.24 4.03 -12.05
N ASP A 437 38.58 3.23 -11.19
CA ASP A 437 38.89 3.23 -9.74
C ASP A 437 40.32 2.75 -9.42
N TYR A 438 40.98 2.11 -10.40
CA TYR A 438 42.36 1.60 -10.30
C TYR A 438 43.42 2.57 -10.83
N THR A 439 43.02 3.67 -11.46
CA THR A 439 43.94 4.64 -12.08
C THR A 439 44.05 5.92 -11.24
N ARG A 440 45.23 6.56 -11.23
CA ARG A 440 45.41 7.88 -10.59
C ARG A 440 44.63 8.95 -11.37
N TRP A 441 44.12 9.94 -10.65
CA TRP A 441 43.48 11.11 -11.25
C TRP A 441 44.52 11.94 -12.00
N THR A 442 44.22 12.29 -13.26
CA THR A 442 45.04 13.25 -14.02
C THR A 442 44.54 14.67 -13.77
N LYS A 443 45.39 15.70 -13.94
CA LYS A 443 44.98 17.11 -13.78
C LYS A 443 43.80 17.46 -14.69
N LYS A 444 43.84 17.02 -15.95
CA LYS A 444 42.77 17.23 -16.93
C LYS A 444 41.46 16.54 -16.52
N GLU A 445 41.54 15.34 -15.96
CA GLU A 445 40.36 14.62 -15.45
C GLU A 445 39.76 15.31 -14.20
N GLU A 446 40.61 15.84 -13.31
CA GLU A 446 40.15 16.63 -12.14
C GLU A 446 39.49 17.95 -12.57
N GLU A 447 40.04 18.66 -13.55
CA GLU A 447 39.44 19.90 -14.08
C GLU A 447 38.06 19.65 -14.69
N ILE A 448 37.91 18.57 -15.47
CA ILE A 448 36.62 18.17 -16.06
C ILE A 448 35.61 17.80 -14.98
N LEU A 449 36.03 17.06 -13.94
CA LEU A 449 35.17 16.72 -12.81
C LEU A 449 34.63 17.98 -12.12
N ILE A 450 35.52 18.93 -11.82
CA ILE A 450 35.16 20.17 -11.12
C ILE A 450 34.21 21.00 -11.98
N ASN A 451 34.46 21.11 -13.28
CA ASN A 451 33.61 21.87 -14.20
C ASN A 451 32.21 21.26 -14.30
N ASN A 452 32.13 19.93 -14.49
CA ASN A 452 30.86 19.22 -14.58
C ASN A 452 30.04 19.32 -13.28
N PHE A 453 30.71 19.25 -12.13
CA PHE A 453 30.05 19.46 -10.83
C PHE A 453 29.52 20.89 -10.67
N LYS A 454 30.32 21.91 -11.04
CA LYS A 454 29.89 23.31 -11.01
C LYS A 454 28.74 23.60 -11.96
N ASN A 455 28.65 22.86 -13.06
CA ASN A 455 27.54 22.93 -14.03
C ASN A 455 26.30 22.11 -13.59
N GLY A 456 26.27 21.59 -12.36
CA GLY A 456 25.09 20.99 -11.76
C GLY A 456 24.91 19.49 -11.97
N MET A 457 25.93 18.77 -12.46
CA MET A 457 25.86 17.30 -12.52
C MET A 457 25.82 16.69 -11.12
N THR A 458 24.92 15.72 -10.93
CA THR A 458 24.80 14.94 -9.70
C THR A 458 25.97 13.96 -9.51
N ILE A 459 26.17 13.46 -8.29
CA ILE A 459 27.26 12.51 -7.99
C ILE A 459 27.14 11.21 -8.80
N ASP A 460 25.93 10.74 -9.06
CA ASP A 460 25.67 9.55 -9.88
C ASP A 460 26.03 9.78 -11.36
N GLN A 461 25.65 10.96 -11.90
CA GLN A 461 26.02 11.37 -13.26
C GLN A 461 27.53 11.51 -13.41
N LEU A 462 28.22 12.08 -12.41
CA LEU A 462 29.69 12.21 -12.40
C LEU A 462 30.39 10.85 -12.25
N SER A 463 29.85 9.96 -11.43
CA SER A 463 30.32 8.57 -11.26
C SER A 463 30.29 7.82 -12.59
N SER A 464 29.17 7.94 -13.31
CA SER A 464 28.98 7.36 -14.63
C SER A 464 29.90 7.99 -15.69
N PHE A 465 29.99 9.32 -15.73
CA PHE A 465 30.80 10.06 -16.72
C PHE A 465 32.30 9.77 -16.58
N HIS A 466 32.82 9.79 -15.35
CA HIS A 466 34.25 9.53 -15.09
C HIS A 466 34.58 8.03 -14.97
N ARG A 467 33.56 7.15 -15.02
CA ARG A 467 33.68 5.70 -14.82
C ARG A 467 34.43 5.35 -13.52
N ARG A 468 34.14 6.09 -12.45
CA ARG A 468 34.73 5.95 -11.11
C ARG A 468 33.63 5.85 -10.07
N GLY A 469 33.84 5.07 -9.02
CA GLY A 469 32.84 4.90 -7.97
C GLY A 469 32.52 6.21 -7.26
N GLU A 470 31.27 6.39 -6.84
CA GLU A 470 30.80 7.60 -6.16
C GLU A 470 31.66 7.99 -4.96
N LYS A 471 32.20 7.01 -4.23
CA LYS A 471 33.11 7.24 -3.10
C LYS A 471 34.42 7.91 -3.53
N GLY A 472 34.93 7.58 -4.72
CA GLY A 472 36.10 8.22 -5.33
C GLY A 472 35.80 9.65 -5.78
N ILE A 473 34.64 9.85 -6.40
CA ILE A 473 34.13 11.17 -6.81
C ILE A 473 33.97 12.10 -5.61
N ARG A 474 33.24 11.66 -4.57
CA ARG A 474 32.98 12.44 -3.34
C ARG A 474 34.28 12.85 -2.64
N LYS A 475 35.22 11.92 -2.46
CA LYS A 475 36.54 12.23 -1.88
C LYS A 475 37.29 13.30 -2.67
N ARG A 476 37.18 13.28 -4.00
CA ARG A 476 37.86 14.25 -4.86
C ARG A 476 37.22 15.63 -4.76
N LEU A 477 35.88 15.70 -4.76
CA LEU A 477 35.15 16.96 -4.57
C LEU A 477 35.38 17.56 -3.17
N ILE A 478 35.50 16.72 -2.12
CA ILE A 478 35.89 17.16 -0.76
C ILE A 478 37.31 17.76 -0.77
N LYS A 479 38.27 17.11 -1.45
CA LYS A 479 39.65 17.62 -1.58
C LYS A 479 39.70 19.01 -2.22
N HIS A 480 38.75 19.34 -3.09
CA HIS A 480 38.62 20.65 -3.74
C HIS A 480 37.63 21.59 -3.03
N ASN A 481 37.21 21.28 -1.79
CA ASN A 481 36.26 22.05 -0.98
C ASN A 481 34.89 22.27 -1.66
N LEU A 482 34.50 21.39 -2.58
CA LEU A 482 33.20 21.42 -3.25
C LEU A 482 32.12 20.62 -2.49
N LEU A 483 32.55 19.78 -1.55
CA LEU A 483 31.74 19.03 -0.57
C LEU A 483 32.40 19.13 0.81
N THR A 484 31.62 19.15 1.88
CA THR A 484 32.14 19.19 3.27
C THR A 484 32.17 17.80 3.92
N SER A 485 31.30 16.88 3.50
CA SER A 485 31.27 15.51 3.97
C SER A 485 30.86 14.51 2.88
N ASN A 486 31.16 13.23 3.09
CA ASN A 486 30.69 12.15 2.19
C ASN A 486 29.16 11.98 2.19
N LYS A 487 28.43 12.61 3.13
CA LYS A 487 26.97 12.53 3.27
C LYS A 487 26.25 13.77 2.74
N ASP A 488 26.98 14.73 2.19
CA ASP A 488 26.37 15.96 1.65
C ASP A 488 25.60 15.66 0.36
N ASN A 489 24.39 16.20 0.28
CA ASN A 489 23.59 16.31 -0.94
C ASN A 489 23.78 17.73 -1.51
N VAL A 490 23.89 17.84 -2.84
CA VAL A 490 24.42 19.03 -3.52
C VAL A 490 23.30 19.94 -4.04
N TYR A 491 23.52 21.23 -3.78
CA TYR A 491 22.81 22.49 -4.08
C TYR A 491 21.55 22.51 -4.96
N SER A 492 20.55 23.28 -4.50
CA SER A 492 19.38 23.74 -5.27
C SER A 492 19.45 25.26 -5.52
N THR A 493 19.13 25.69 -6.74
CA THR A 493 19.04 27.10 -7.13
C THR A 493 17.71 27.73 -6.68
N VAL A 494 17.76 28.93 -6.10
CA VAL A 494 16.58 29.77 -5.85
C VAL A 494 16.81 31.10 -6.54
N ASN A 495 15.91 31.49 -7.45
CA ASN A 495 15.97 32.73 -8.23
C ASN A 495 17.32 32.98 -8.93
N GLY A 496 17.96 31.92 -9.44
CA GLY A 496 19.18 32.04 -10.25
C GLY A 496 20.47 32.36 -9.47
N LYS A 497 20.47 32.36 -8.14
CA LYS A 497 21.70 32.43 -7.32
C LYS A 497 21.93 31.12 -6.54
N ILE A 498 23.20 30.73 -6.44
CA ILE A 498 23.64 29.49 -5.80
C ILE A 498 23.94 29.79 -4.31
N TYR A 499 23.32 29.03 -3.41
CA TYR A 499 23.49 29.18 -1.96
C TYR A 499 23.91 27.87 -1.29
N ASN A 500 24.74 27.96 -0.24
CA ASN A 500 25.10 26.83 0.61
C ASN A 500 23.98 26.50 1.62
N SER A 501 23.70 25.20 1.79
CA SER A 501 22.70 24.63 2.73
C SER A 501 22.75 25.20 4.16
N ILE A 502 23.93 25.50 4.71
CA ILE A 502 24.06 26.07 6.07
C ILE A 502 23.57 27.52 6.13
N GLU A 503 23.83 28.28 5.07
CA GLU A 503 23.40 29.67 4.94
C GLU A 503 21.87 29.75 4.71
N LEU A 504 21.32 28.84 3.91
CA LEU A 504 19.88 28.67 3.72
C LEU A 504 19.18 28.26 5.03
N ILE A 505 19.75 27.30 5.77
CA ILE A 505 19.22 26.86 7.06
C ILE A 505 19.26 27.99 8.10
N ASN A 506 20.32 28.78 8.14
CA ASN A 506 20.42 29.91 9.08
C ASN A 506 19.45 31.04 8.73
N LYS A 507 19.26 31.34 7.44
CA LYS A 507 18.29 32.35 6.98
C LYS A 507 16.84 31.90 7.17
N LEU A 508 16.54 30.62 6.93
CA LEU A 508 15.24 30.02 7.23
C LEU A 508 14.97 29.94 8.74
N LYS A 509 16.01 29.76 9.56
CA LYS A 509 15.90 29.83 11.03
C LYS A 509 15.63 31.25 11.52
N GLU A 510 16.27 32.29 10.95
CA GLU A 510 15.97 33.69 11.31
C GLU A 510 14.55 34.11 10.91
N VAL A 511 14.09 33.70 9.72
CA VAL A 511 12.70 33.97 9.26
C VAL A 511 11.67 33.22 10.10
N ASN A 512 11.99 32.01 10.58
CA ASN A 512 11.11 31.24 11.47
C ASN A 512 11.14 31.74 12.91
N LYS A 513 12.26 32.28 13.41
CA LYS A 513 12.39 32.82 14.78
C LYS A 513 11.45 34.01 15.01
N TYR A 514 11.29 34.88 14.01
CA TYR A 514 10.37 36.03 14.07
C TYR A 514 8.88 35.64 14.00
N LYS A 515 8.53 34.47 13.46
CA LYS A 515 7.14 33.97 13.40
C LYS A 515 6.76 33.09 14.58
N SER A 516 7.72 32.42 15.22
CA SER A 516 7.48 31.54 16.37
C SER A 516 7.26 32.27 17.69
N GLU A 517 7.81 33.48 17.88
CA GLU A 517 7.64 34.24 19.13
C GLU A 517 6.23 34.84 19.30
N ILE A 518 5.49 35.09 18.21
CA ILE A 518 4.12 35.65 18.26
C ILE A 518 3.05 34.53 18.43
N ALA A 519 3.31 33.29 18.00
CA ALA A 519 2.30 32.23 17.98
C ALA A 519 2.34 31.27 19.20
N TYR A 520 3.48 31.16 19.90
CA TYR A 520 3.65 30.18 20.98
C TYR A 520 3.02 30.63 22.31
N ASN A 521 3.00 31.93 22.62
CA ASN A 521 2.57 32.41 23.94
C ASN A 521 1.05 32.63 24.13
N SER A 522 0.23 32.64 23.06
CA SER A 522 -1.24 32.83 23.22
C SER A 522 -2.06 31.54 23.19
N SER A 523 -1.47 30.44 22.71
CA SER A 523 -2.22 29.23 22.33
C SER A 523 -2.22 28.14 23.41
N GLN A 524 -1.16 28.02 24.23
CA GLN A 524 -1.10 26.97 25.27
C GLN A 524 -1.89 27.31 26.55
N LYS A 525 -1.98 28.59 26.93
CA LYS A 525 -2.74 29.01 28.13
C LYS A 525 -4.26 28.82 27.97
N LYS A 526 -4.80 29.01 26.74
CA LYS A 526 -6.24 28.86 26.45
C LYS A 526 -6.74 27.41 26.33
N ILE A 527 -5.85 26.45 26.06
CA ILE A 527 -6.23 25.03 25.86
C ILE A 527 -6.19 24.26 27.19
N ILE A 528 -5.25 24.61 28.08
CA ILE A 528 -5.16 24.01 29.42
C ILE A 528 -6.30 24.53 30.33
N ASP A 529 -6.62 25.82 30.26
CA ASP A 529 -7.73 26.41 31.06
C ASP A 529 -9.13 25.94 30.61
N ARG A 530 -9.30 25.49 29.36
CA ARG A 530 -10.58 24.94 28.87
C ARG A 530 -10.81 23.47 29.23
N LYS A 531 -9.74 22.68 29.35
CA LYS A 531 -9.84 21.25 29.71
C LYS A 531 -10.16 21.01 31.18
N ASN A 532 -9.74 21.91 32.07
CA ASN A 532 -10.02 21.79 33.51
C ASN A 532 -11.38 22.37 33.95
N LYS A 533 -12.11 23.08 33.07
CA LYS A 533 -13.33 23.83 33.44
C LYS A 533 -14.66 23.10 33.21
N LEU A 534 -14.66 21.91 32.59
CA LEU A 534 -15.92 21.28 32.14
C LEU A 534 -16.25 19.89 32.71
N GLY A 535 -15.39 19.21 33.47
CA GLY A 535 -15.78 18.07 34.33
C GLY A 535 -16.70 16.99 33.73
N LEU A 536 -16.68 16.75 32.41
CA LEU A 536 -17.62 15.85 31.74
C LEU A 536 -16.97 14.50 31.37
N PRO A 537 -17.67 13.36 31.58
CA PRO A 537 -17.17 12.04 31.22
C PRO A 537 -16.89 11.88 29.71
N ILE A 538 -15.87 11.09 29.39
CA ILE A 538 -15.29 10.91 28.04
C ILE A 538 -16.31 10.52 26.94
N ASN A 539 -17.34 9.75 27.27
CA ASN A 539 -18.31 9.26 26.28
C ASN A 539 -19.59 10.10 26.18
N SER A 540 -19.66 11.25 26.87
CA SER A 540 -20.89 12.07 26.95
C SER A 540 -21.36 12.64 25.60
N HIS A 541 -20.49 12.70 24.59
CA HIS A 541 -20.79 13.23 23.25
C HIS A 541 -20.80 12.17 22.14
N ILE A 542 -20.58 10.90 22.48
CA ILE A 542 -20.50 9.79 21.53
C ILE A 542 -21.90 9.15 21.40
N LYS A 543 -22.36 8.83 20.18
CA LYS A 543 -23.64 8.14 19.98
C LYS A 543 -23.58 6.69 20.53
N TRP A 544 -24.70 6.21 21.06
CA TRP A 544 -24.82 4.83 21.56
C TRP A 544 -24.69 3.83 20.40
N THR A 545 -23.88 2.77 20.59
CA THR A 545 -23.82 1.63 19.66
C THR A 545 -24.75 0.51 20.10
N ILE A 546 -25.04 -0.44 19.21
CA ILE A 546 -25.91 -1.58 19.53
C ILE A 546 -25.30 -2.42 20.67
N GLU A 547 -23.99 -2.65 20.63
CA GLU A 547 -23.27 -3.41 21.65
C GLU A 547 -23.20 -2.68 23.00
N GLU A 548 -23.07 -1.34 22.98
CA GLU A 548 -23.10 -0.52 24.20
C GLU A 548 -24.50 -0.50 24.81
N GLU A 549 -25.56 -0.53 23.99
CA GLU A 549 -26.95 -0.63 24.43
C GLU A 549 -27.29 -2.00 24.99
N GLU A 550 -26.86 -3.09 24.35
CA GLU A 550 -27.01 -4.44 24.90
C GLU A 550 -26.33 -4.58 26.27
N LEU A 551 -25.14 -4.00 26.41
CA LEU A 551 -24.41 -3.98 27.68
C LEU A 551 -25.08 -3.10 28.73
N LEU A 552 -25.67 -1.97 28.32
CA LEU A 552 -26.48 -1.10 29.18
C LEU A 552 -27.72 -1.85 29.71
N ILE A 553 -28.46 -2.54 28.83
CA ILE A 553 -29.65 -3.31 29.17
C ILE A 553 -29.27 -4.45 30.13
N LYS A 554 -28.19 -5.17 29.83
CA LYS A 554 -27.68 -6.24 30.68
C LYS A 554 -27.35 -5.74 32.09
N ARG A 555 -26.57 -4.65 32.19
CA ARG A 555 -26.17 -4.07 33.48
C ARG A 555 -27.35 -3.49 34.26
N PHE A 556 -28.34 -2.95 33.57
CA PHE A 556 -29.58 -2.51 34.20
C PHE A 556 -30.38 -3.69 34.76
N ASN A 557 -30.49 -4.81 34.02
CA ASN A 557 -31.16 -6.02 34.48
C ASN A 557 -30.41 -6.76 35.59
N GLU A 558 -29.10 -6.53 35.73
CA GLU A 558 -28.28 -6.98 36.87
C GLU A 558 -28.48 -6.11 38.14
N ASN A 559 -29.46 -5.19 38.14
CA ASN A 559 -29.80 -4.28 39.24
C ASN A 559 -28.69 -3.29 39.65
N LEU A 560 -27.72 -2.99 38.76
CA LEU A 560 -26.75 -1.93 39.03
C LEU A 560 -27.44 -0.56 39.08
N SER A 561 -26.96 0.33 39.97
CA SER A 561 -27.49 1.69 40.04
C SER A 561 -27.09 2.50 38.80
N ILE A 562 -27.90 3.51 38.45
CA ILE A 562 -27.63 4.41 37.32
C ILE A 562 -26.25 5.07 37.43
N LYS A 563 -25.76 5.32 38.66
CA LYS A 563 -24.44 5.92 38.89
C LYS A 563 -23.31 4.95 38.55
N GLU A 564 -23.43 3.68 38.98
CA GLU A 564 -22.45 2.63 38.67
C GLU A 564 -22.44 2.32 37.17
N ILE A 565 -23.62 2.26 36.54
CA ILE A 565 -23.75 2.10 35.08
C ILE A 565 -23.09 3.29 34.36
N ALA A 566 -23.27 4.52 34.84
CA ALA A 566 -22.66 5.70 34.25
C ALA A 566 -21.12 5.66 34.29
N GLU A 567 -20.54 5.22 35.40
CA GLU A 567 -19.10 5.03 35.55
C GLU A 567 -18.58 3.91 34.63
N LEU A 568 -19.26 2.76 34.58
CA LEU A 568 -18.89 1.62 33.72
C LEU A 568 -19.04 1.88 32.21
N HIS A 569 -19.88 2.85 31.83
CA HIS A 569 -20.02 3.31 30.44
C HIS A 569 -19.23 4.60 30.17
N ALA A 570 -18.55 5.16 31.17
CA ALA A 570 -17.87 6.46 31.14
C ALA A 570 -18.75 7.60 30.56
N ARG A 571 -20.05 7.58 30.92
CA ARG A 571 -21.08 8.55 30.50
C ARG A 571 -21.61 9.30 31.71
N ASN A 572 -22.33 10.39 31.47
CA ASN A 572 -23.02 11.06 32.57
C ASN A 572 -24.29 10.28 32.99
N PRO A 573 -24.67 10.29 34.28
CA PRO A 573 -25.88 9.62 34.76
C PRO A 573 -27.17 10.07 34.05
N GLY A 574 -27.22 11.33 33.62
CA GLY A 574 -28.34 11.87 32.84
C GLY A 574 -28.50 11.21 31.47
N GLY A 575 -27.39 10.91 30.78
CA GLY A 575 -27.38 10.22 29.48
C GLY A 575 -27.75 8.74 29.60
N ILE A 576 -27.35 8.08 30.70
CA ILE A 576 -27.82 6.74 31.04
C ILE A 576 -29.34 6.73 31.23
N ARG A 577 -29.88 7.64 32.05
CA ARG A 577 -31.34 7.75 32.25
C ARG A 577 -32.09 8.01 30.95
N ALA A 578 -31.64 8.98 30.17
CA ALA A 578 -32.30 9.33 28.91
C ALA A 578 -32.32 8.13 27.95
N ARG A 579 -31.27 7.30 27.94
CA ARG A 579 -31.22 6.11 27.08
C ARG A 579 -32.10 4.98 27.60
N LEU A 580 -32.06 4.68 28.90
CA LEU A 580 -32.93 3.67 29.50
C LEU A 580 -34.42 4.02 29.34
N LYS A 581 -34.78 5.31 29.43
CA LYS A 581 -36.12 5.81 29.11
C LYS A 581 -36.49 5.55 27.65
N LYS A 582 -35.60 5.88 26.72
CA LYS A 582 -35.82 5.66 25.29
C LYS A 582 -35.93 4.18 24.92
N LEU A 583 -35.31 3.29 25.69
CA LEU A 583 -35.42 1.83 25.58
C LEU A 583 -36.64 1.25 26.33
N GLY A 584 -37.45 2.09 27.00
CA GLY A 584 -38.65 1.67 27.73
C GLY A 584 -38.38 0.94 29.05
N LEU A 585 -37.14 0.95 29.54
CA LEU A 585 -36.73 0.19 30.74
C LEU A 585 -36.97 0.93 32.06
N ILE A 586 -37.11 2.26 32.01
CA ILE A 586 -37.53 3.08 33.15
C ILE A 586 -38.57 4.09 32.68
N LYS A 587 -39.55 4.40 33.55
CA LYS A 587 -40.55 5.46 33.30
C LYS A 587 -40.01 6.83 33.73
N ASP A 588 -40.74 7.88 33.35
CA ASP A 588 -40.29 9.27 33.52
C ASP A 588 -40.01 9.69 34.96
#